data_AF-A0A350PGU2-F1
#
_entry.id   AF-A0A350PGU2-F1
#
_cell.length_a   1.000
_cell.length_b   1.000
_cell.length_c   1.000
_cell.angle_alpha   90.00
_cell.angle_beta   90.00
_cell.angle_gamma   90.00
#
_symmetry.space_group_name_H-M   'P 1'
#
loop_
_entity.id
_entity.type
_entity.pdbx_description
1 polymer ?
#
loop_
_entity_poly.entity_id
_entity_poly.type
_entity_poly.pdbx_seq_one_letter_code
_entity_poly.pdbx_strand_id
1 'polypeptide(L)'
;MIPAIFYELNPIVQALLGGLFTWGVTALGASLVFFTKKINYPLLDSMMGFAAGVMIAASVWSLIIPSIDMAEAQGIIPWLPAVIGFLGGG
;
A
#
# COMPACT_ATOMS: atom_id res chain seq x y z
N MET A 1 14.66 -10.85 -8.48
CA MET A 1 15.78 -9.90 -8.36
C MET A 1 15.49 -8.76 -9.33
N ILE A 2 15.26 -7.54 -8.84
CA ILE A 2 14.93 -6.37 -9.67
C ILE A 2 16.18 -6.00 -10.49
N PRO A 3 16.08 -5.74 -11.80
CA PRO A 3 17.24 -5.44 -12.63
C PRO A 3 17.99 -4.20 -12.12
N ALA A 4 19.33 -4.24 -12.15
CA ALA A 4 20.20 -3.16 -11.65
C ALA A 4 19.89 -1.79 -12.28
N ILE A 5 19.42 -1.79 -13.53
CA ILE A 5 18.93 -0.61 -14.27
C ILE A 5 17.86 0.15 -13.50
N PHE A 6 17.02 -0.54 -12.70
CA PHE A 6 15.95 0.11 -11.96
C PHE A 6 16.48 1.01 -10.83
N TYR A 7 17.61 0.64 -10.20
CA TYR A 7 18.21 1.42 -9.11
C TYR A 7 18.98 2.65 -9.59
N GLU A 8 19.39 2.69 -10.86
CA GLU A 8 20.07 3.86 -11.46
C GLU A 8 19.09 4.93 -11.98
N LEU A 9 17.78 4.62 -12.01
CA LEU A 9 16.76 5.58 -12.43
C LEU A 9 16.50 6.66 -11.37
N ASN A 10 16.09 7.84 -11.83
CA ASN A 10 15.66 8.93 -10.95
C ASN A 10 14.48 8.45 -10.06
N PRO A 11 14.45 8.80 -8.75
CA PRO A 11 13.37 8.41 -7.84
C PRO A 11 11.96 8.74 -8.35
N ILE A 12 11.81 9.82 -9.11
CA ILE A 12 10.53 10.21 -9.74
C ILE A 12 10.09 9.17 -10.77
N VAL A 13 11.02 8.67 -11.59
CA VAL A 13 10.75 7.65 -12.62
C VAL A 13 10.46 6.31 -11.96
N GLN A 14 11.16 5.96 -10.88
CA GLN A 14 10.88 4.75 -10.09
C GLN A 14 9.47 4.79 -9.49
N ALA A 15 9.08 5.91 -8.88
CA ALA A 15 7.75 6.11 -8.33
C ALA A 15 6.66 6.05 -9.42
N LEU A 16 6.92 6.64 -10.59
CA LEU A 16 6.00 6.58 -11.73
C LEU A 16 5.81 5.14 -12.24
N LEU A 17 6.89 4.40 -12.44
CA LEU A 17 6.83 3.00 -12.87
C LEU A 17 6.13 2.11 -11.82
N GLY A 18 6.42 2.34 -10.54
CA GLY A 18 5.73 1.68 -9.43
C GLY A 18 4.23 1.99 -9.43
N GLY A 19 3.85 3.25 -9.61
CA GLY A 19 2.45 3.68 -9.67
C GLY A 19 1.71 3.15 -10.90
N LEU A 20 2.34 3.13 -12.08
CA LEU A 20 1.75 2.52 -13.27
C LEU A 20 1.58 1.01 -13.12
N PHE A 21 2.51 0.36 -12.43
CA PHE A 21 2.38 -1.06 -12.11
C PHE A 21 1.19 -1.33 -11.18
N THR A 22 1.06 -0.59 -10.07
CA THR A 22 -0.09 -0.77 -9.16
C THR A 22 -1.41 -0.48 -9.85
N TRP A 23 -1.47 0.59 -10.64
CA TRP A 23 -2.63 0.92 -11.48
C TRP A 23 -2.96 -0.20 -12.48
N GLY A 24 -1.95 -0.77 -13.14
CA GLY A 24 -2.11 -1.88 -14.07
C GLY A 24 -2.66 -3.13 -13.38
N VAL A 25 -2.20 -3.45 -12.18
CA VAL A 25 -2.73 -4.56 -11.37
C VAL A 25 -4.20 -4.31 -10.99
N THR A 26 -4.56 -3.08 -10.60
CA THR A 26 -5.96 -2.71 -10.35
C THR A 26 -6.82 -2.85 -11.60
N ALA A 27 -6.36 -2.37 -12.75
CA ALA A 27 -7.07 -2.49 -14.02
C ALA A 27 -7.26 -3.95 -14.43
N LEU A 28 -6.24 -4.80 -14.23
CA LEU A 28 -6.31 -6.24 -14.48
C LEU A 28 -7.34 -6.90 -13.55
N GLY A 29 -7.32 -6.61 -12.25
CA GLY A 29 -8.34 -7.10 -11.31
C GLY A 29 -9.76 -6.67 -11.69
N ALA A 30 -9.94 -5.41 -12.09
CA ALA A 30 -11.23 -4.89 -12.55
C ALA A 30 -11.71 -5.51 -13.86
N SER A 31 -10.80 -5.92 -14.76
CA SER A 31 -11.15 -6.55 -16.03
C SER A 31 -11.95 -7.86 -15.87
N LEU A 32 -11.86 -8.52 -14.71
CA LEU A 32 -12.66 -9.70 -14.38
C LEU A 32 -14.17 -9.42 -14.39
N VAL A 33 -14.60 -8.16 -14.23
CA VAL A 33 -16.00 -7.74 -14.36
C VAL A 33 -16.57 -8.08 -15.74
N PHE A 34 -15.77 -8.03 -16.82
CA PHE A 34 -16.25 -8.38 -18.16
C PHE A 34 -16.66 -9.85 -18.30
N PHE A 35 -16.11 -10.74 -17.46
CA PHE A 35 -16.45 -12.16 -17.44
C PHE A 35 -17.51 -12.51 -16.38
N THR A 36 -17.79 -11.61 -15.43
CA THR A 36 -18.60 -11.90 -14.25
C THR A 36 -19.97 -11.21 -14.34
N LYS A 37 -21.00 -11.90 -14.83
CA LYS A 37 -22.38 -11.36 -14.96
C LYS A 37 -23.19 -11.33 -13.65
N LYS A 38 -22.80 -12.12 -12.65
CA LYS A 38 -23.44 -12.17 -11.31
C LYS A 38 -22.36 -12.17 -10.24
N ILE A 39 -22.51 -11.28 -9.26
CA ILE A 39 -21.59 -11.17 -8.14
C ILE A 39 -22.02 -12.16 -7.05
N ASN A 40 -21.09 -12.99 -6.60
CA ASN A 40 -21.27 -13.85 -5.43
C ASN A 40 -20.89 -13.04 -4.17
N TYR A 41 -21.87 -12.61 -3.38
CA TYR A 41 -21.66 -11.77 -2.19
C TYR A 41 -20.65 -12.37 -1.19
N PRO A 42 -20.72 -13.66 -0.80
CA PRO A 42 -19.69 -14.31 0.00
C PRO A 42 -18.25 -14.17 -0.53
N LEU A 43 -18.08 -14.28 -1.86
CA LEU A 43 -16.77 -14.11 -2.48
C LEU A 43 -16.32 -12.65 -2.43
N LEU A 44 -17.23 -11.71 -2.69
CA LEU A 44 -16.94 -10.28 -2.61
C LEU A 44 -16.55 -9.87 -1.17
N ASP A 45 -17.27 -10.34 -0.16
CA ASP A 45 -16.96 -10.07 1.25
C ASP A 45 -15.59 -10.65 1.63
N SER A 46 -15.25 -11.85 1.14
CA SER A 46 -13.92 -12.43 1.33
C SER A 46 -12.82 -11.59 0.67
N MET A 47 -13.04 -11.07 -0.54
CA MET A 47 -12.09 -10.21 -1.24
C MET A 47 -11.90 -8.87 -0.53
N MET A 48 -12.98 -8.25 -0.05
CA MET A 48 -12.93 -7.02 0.75
C MET A 48 -12.20 -7.22 2.08
N GLY A 49 -12.49 -8.33 2.77
CA GLY A 49 -11.80 -8.70 4.01
C GLY A 49 -10.30 -8.96 3.81
N PHE A 50 -9.94 -9.62 2.70
CA PHE A 50 -8.53 -9.81 2.33
C PHE A 50 -7.83 -8.48 2.06
N ALA A 51 -8.44 -7.59 1.28
CA ALA A 51 -7.88 -6.26 1.00
C ALA A 51 -7.69 -5.45 2.29
N ALA A 52 -8.70 -5.42 3.16
CA ALA A 52 -8.61 -4.76 4.46
C ALA A 52 -7.47 -5.34 5.33
N GLY A 53 -7.33 -6.66 5.36
CA GLY A 53 -6.26 -7.34 6.10
C GLY A 53 -4.86 -6.96 5.60
N VAL A 54 -4.63 -6.97 4.28
CA VAL A 54 -3.35 -6.57 3.67
C VAL A 54 -3.02 -5.10 3.99
N MET A 55 -4.02 -4.21 3.93
CA MET A 55 -3.80 -2.79 4.22
C MET A 55 -3.48 -2.53 5.70
N ILE A 56 -4.14 -3.22 6.64
CA ILE A 56 -3.80 -3.12 8.07
C ILE A 56 -2.38 -3.62 8.34
N ALA A 57 -2.01 -4.75 7.74
CA ALA A 57 -0.66 -5.32 7.86
C ALA A 57 0.42 -4.33 7.38
N ALA A 58 0.25 -3.79 6.17
CA ALA A 58 1.18 -2.82 5.60
C ALA A 58 1.32 -1.57 6.49
N SER A 59 0.21 -1.06 7.02
CA SER A 59 0.22 0.10 7.92
C SER A 59 1.00 -0.14 9.21
N VAL A 60 0.84 -1.30 9.85
CA VAL A 60 1.54 -1.57 11.13
C VAL A 60 3.03 -1.81 10.92
N TRP A 61 3.39 -2.72 10.00
CA TRP A 61 4.78 -3.17 9.86
C TRP A 61 5.62 -2.28 8.94
N SER A 62 5.02 -1.65 7.93
CA SER A 62 5.76 -0.86 6.94
C SER A 62 5.70 0.65 7.18
N LEU A 63 4.74 1.14 7.98
CA LEU A 63 4.58 2.57 8.25
C LEU A 63 4.72 2.92 9.74
N ILE A 64 3.87 2.37 10.61
CA ILE A 64 3.79 2.78 12.03
C ILE A 64 5.07 2.43 12.78
N ILE A 65 5.48 1.16 12.79
CA ILE A 65 6.71 0.73 13.47
C ILE A 65 7.94 1.51 13.01
N PRO A 66 8.25 1.60 11.70
CA PRO A 66 9.41 2.37 11.25
C PRO A 66 9.28 3.88 11.57
N SER A 67 8.06 4.43 11.58
CA SER A 67 7.87 5.84 11.98
C SER A 67 8.15 6.09 13.48
N ILE A 68 7.84 5.13 14.34
CA ILE A 68 8.14 5.16 15.79
C ILE A 68 9.65 5.10 15.99
N ASP A 69 10.33 4.16 15.34
CA ASP A 69 11.79 4.01 15.44
C ASP A 69 12.54 5.26 14.96
N MET A 70 12.08 5.85 13.86
CA MET A 70 12.65 7.10 13.33
C MET A 70 12.40 8.30 14.26
N ALA A 71 11.26 8.35 14.95
CA ALA A 71 10.95 9.41 15.92
C ALA A 71 11.77 9.28 17.20
N GLU A 72 11.95 8.06 17.73
CA GLU A 72 12.82 7.80 18.87
C GLU A 72 14.27 8.19 18.57
N ALA A 73 14.78 7.86 17.38
CA ALA A 73 16.12 8.26 16.95
C ALA A 73 16.31 9.79 16.85
N GLN A 74 15.23 10.54 16.67
CA GLN A 74 15.23 12.01 16.59
C GLN A 74 14.88 12.69 17.92
N GLY A 75 14.65 11.92 19.00
CA GLY A 75 14.21 12.45 20.30
C GLY A 75 12.79 13.01 20.29
N ILE A 76 12.00 12.66 19.27
CA ILE A 76 10.60 13.05 19.12
C ILE A 76 9.71 12.02 19.82
N ILE A 77 8.54 12.45 20.31
CA ILE A 77 7.57 11.59 20.96
C ILE A 77 7.11 10.48 20.00
N PRO A 78 7.26 9.18 20.33
CA PRO A 78 7.13 8.11 19.33
C PRO A 78 5.72 7.90 18.79
N TRP A 79 4.68 8.21 19.58
CA TRP A 79 3.28 8.08 19.15
C TRP A 79 2.80 9.25 18.28
N LEU A 80 3.53 10.37 18.26
CA LEU A 80 3.13 11.60 17.58
C LEU A 80 3.10 11.46 16.04
N PRO A 81 4.12 10.86 15.37
CA PRO A 81 4.07 10.60 13.93
C PRO A 81 2.91 9.69 13.52
N ALA A 82 2.60 8.67 14.32
CA ALA A 82 1.51 7.75 14.05
C ALA A 82 0.14 8.46 14.11
N VAL A 83 -0.07 9.31 15.13
CA VAL A 83 -1.31 10.09 15.27
C VAL A 83 -1.44 11.15 14.18
N ILE A 84 -0.38 11.88 13.86
CA ILE A 84 -0.40 12.87 12.77
C ILE A 84 -0.61 12.18 11.42
N GLY A 85 0.06 11.06 11.18
CA GLY A 85 -0.12 10.26 9.95
C GLY A 85 -1.54 9.74 9.79
N PHE A 86 -2.16 9.25 10.86
CA PHE A 86 -3.54 8.77 10.84
C PHE A 86 -4.57 9.91 10.69
N LEU A 87 -4.37 11.05 11.38
CA LEU A 87 -5.30 12.18 11.31
C LEU A 87 -5.13 13.03 10.03
N GLY A 88 -3.91 13.15 9.52
CA GLY A 88 -3.60 13.94 8.32
C GLY A 88 -3.72 13.17 7.01
N GLY A 89 -3.63 11.83 7.06
CA GLY A 89 -3.74 10.95 5.90
C GLY A 89 -5.01 10.10 5.84
N GLY A 90 -5.94 10.28 6.80
CA GLY A 90 -7.26 9.63 6.80
C GLY A 90 -8.13 10.00 5.60
#